data_AF-A0A7V5R632-F1
#
_entry.id   AF-A0A7V5R632-F1
#
_cell.length_a   1.000
_cell.length_b   1.000
_cell.length_c   1.000
_cell.angle_alpha   90.00
_cell.angle_beta   90.00
_cell.angle_gamma   90.00
#
_symmetry.space_group_name_H-M   'P 1'
#
loop_
_entity.id
_entity.type
_entity.pdbx_description
1 polymer ?
#
loop_
_entity_poly.entity_id
_entity_poly.type
_entity_poly.pdbx_seq_one_letter_code
_entity_poly.pdbx_strand_id
1 'polypeptide(L)'
;MANIDQFESIFRSSVKERLQYRPIDISSILLITDLGPDEAEQFQGRVQGFLSVLGPPESISFFLLTGADYRSAEELLELVAGYEVELICSYRNLQSNAWRFPYSLGEHLDVLIQKIETPVLILPHPRAGYMAEHAMQDTREVMVVSDLIAINHDLINYAVRLTAADGTLFLSHVESRFIFARYMDAIGKIDVIDTELARKRLAEQLLKEPEDYFLSCTEVLREHDVSLDVRSMVRFGYALDEYRRQIEARNLDLLVMHAKDDRQQAMHTFAYPLAVEFRQIPLLMI
;
A
#
# COMPACT_ATOMS: atom_id res chain seq x y z
N MET A 1 -12.10 -42.48 -9.48
CA MET A 1 -11.46 -41.48 -8.61
C MET A 1 -11.22 -40.14 -9.32
N ALA A 2 -10.87 -40.10 -10.62
CA ALA A 2 -10.65 -38.83 -11.35
C ALA A 2 -11.85 -37.85 -11.44
N ASN A 3 -13.10 -38.33 -11.41
CA ASN A 3 -14.26 -37.44 -11.49
C ASN A 3 -14.50 -36.63 -10.21
N ILE A 4 -14.19 -37.19 -9.03
CA ILE A 4 -14.46 -36.52 -7.75
C ILE A 4 -13.50 -35.35 -7.54
N ASP A 5 -12.22 -35.50 -7.91
CA ASP A 5 -11.23 -34.41 -7.89
C ASP A 5 -11.57 -33.27 -8.87
N GLN A 6 -12.16 -33.59 -10.04
CA GLN A 6 -12.64 -32.55 -10.95
C GLN A 6 -13.85 -31.81 -10.38
N PHE A 7 -14.80 -32.50 -9.74
CA PHE A 7 -15.94 -31.85 -9.10
C PHE A 7 -15.52 -31.00 -7.90
N GLU A 8 -14.60 -31.45 -7.04
CA GLU A 8 -14.05 -30.64 -5.95
C GLU A 8 -13.21 -29.45 -6.46
N SER A 9 -12.42 -29.64 -7.52
CA SER A 9 -11.67 -28.56 -8.16
C SER A 9 -12.59 -27.52 -8.80
N ILE A 10 -13.71 -27.94 -9.39
CA ILE A 10 -14.74 -27.04 -9.92
C ILE A 10 -15.44 -26.32 -8.76
N PHE A 11 -15.80 -27.02 -7.68
CA PHE A 11 -16.46 -26.42 -6.52
C PHE A 11 -15.56 -25.40 -5.79
N ARG A 12 -14.27 -25.72 -5.61
CA ARG A 12 -13.28 -24.77 -5.06
C ARG A 12 -13.04 -23.58 -5.99
N SER A 13 -13.16 -23.75 -7.30
CA SER A 13 -13.09 -22.62 -8.26
C SER A 13 -14.35 -21.75 -8.30
N SER A 14 -15.44 -22.15 -7.63
CA SER A 14 -16.77 -21.54 -7.74
C SER A 14 -17.09 -20.49 -6.66
N VAL A 15 -16.32 -20.41 -5.57
CA VAL A 15 -16.45 -19.35 -4.57
C VAL A 15 -15.22 -18.45 -4.67
N LYS A 16 -15.21 -17.60 -5.70
CA LYS A 16 -14.23 -16.52 -5.81
C LYS A 16 -14.64 -15.43 -4.83
N GLU A 17 -13.78 -15.16 -3.86
CA GLU A 17 -13.96 -14.04 -2.95
C GLU A 17 -14.01 -12.74 -3.77
N ARG A 18 -15.02 -11.91 -3.53
CA ARG A 18 -15.23 -10.64 -4.23
C ARG A 18 -14.88 -9.48 -3.31
N LEU A 19 -14.52 -8.35 -3.89
CA LEU A 19 -14.33 -7.10 -3.14
C LEU A 19 -15.60 -6.75 -2.35
N GLN A 20 -15.45 -6.53 -1.04
CA GLN A 20 -16.45 -5.86 -0.23
C GLN A 20 -16.20 -4.36 -0.30
N TYR A 21 -16.77 -3.73 -1.33
CA TYR A 21 -16.58 -2.30 -1.52
C TYR A 21 -17.35 -1.51 -0.47
N ARG A 22 -16.66 -0.57 0.17
CA ARG A 22 -17.28 0.45 1.03
C ARG A 22 -16.63 1.80 0.74
N PRO A 23 -17.42 2.88 0.58
CA PRO A 23 -16.86 4.22 0.55
C PRO A 23 -16.09 4.50 1.84
N ILE A 24 -14.89 5.07 1.71
CA ILE A 24 -14.10 5.54 2.85
C ILE A 24 -14.37 7.02 3.04
N ASP A 25 -14.75 7.40 4.25
CA ASP A 25 -14.84 8.80 4.66
C ASP A 25 -13.56 9.21 5.39
N ILE A 26 -12.98 10.33 4.98
CA ILE A 26 -11.80 10.94 5.60
C ILE A 26 -12.15 12.43 5.77
N SER A 27 -12.67 12.73 6.95
CA SER A 27 -13.11 14.04 7.40
C SER A 27 -12.16 14.68 8.40
N SER A 28 -11.18 13.92 8.89
CA SER A 28 -10.27 14.29 9.98
C SER A 28 -8.86 13.72 9.75
N ILE A 29 -7.87 14.60 9.75
CA ILE A 29 -6.47 14.27 9.43
C ILE A 29 -5.56 14.86 10.50
N LEU A 30 -4.63 14.04 10.99
CA LEU A 30 -3.54 14.50 11.86
C LEU A 30 -2.23 14.56 11.08
N LEU A 31 -1.63 15.74 10.96
CA LEU A 31 -0.29 15.91 10.42
C LEU A 31 0.74 15.95 11.56
N ILE A 32 1.71 15.05 11.51
CA ILE A 32 2.83 14.98 12.46
C ILE A 32 4.12 15.38 11.74
N THR A 33 4.80 16.38 12.27
CA THR A 33 6.05 16.94 11.71
C THR A 33 7.02 17.34 12.82
N ASP A 34 8.32 17.48 12.50
CA ASP A 34 9.34 18.07 13.38
C ASP A 34 9.80 19.46 12.92
N LEU A 35 9.13 20.02 11.89
CA LEU A 35 9.44 21.33 11.31
C LEU A 35 9.09 22.47 12.28
N GLY A 36 9.78 23.61 12.11
CA GLY A 36 9.39 24.86 12.77
C GLY A 36 8.08 25.44 12.21
N PRO A 37 7.47 26.43 12.89
CA PRO A 37 6.11 26.90 12.59
C PRO A 37 5.86 27.25 11.11
N ASP A 38 6.69 28.12 10.52
CA ASP A 38 6.51 28.58 9.13
C ASP A 38 6.68 27.43 8.12
N GLU A 39 7.65 26.54 8.35
CA GLU A 39 7.89 25.37 7.50
C GLU A 39 6.76 24.33 7.66
N ALA A 40 6.22 24.18 8.86
CA ALA A 40 5.10 23.28 9.15
C ALA A 40 3.82 23.75 8.45
N GLU A 41 3.52 25.05 8.46
CA GLU A 41 2.36 25.63 7.75
C GLU A 41 2.47 25.44 6.24
N GLN A 42 3.64 25.70 5.65
CA GLN A 42 3.88 25.46 4.23
C GLN A 42 3.74 23.97 3.87
N PHE A 43 4.28 23.09 4.72
CA PHE A 43 4.17 21.66 4.52
C PHE A 43 2.72 21.18 4.64
N GLN A 44 1.96 21.69 5.61
CA GLN A 44 0.54 21.44 5.75
C GLN A 44 -0.23 21.83 4.49
N GLY A 45 0.00 23.02 3.93
CA GLY A 45 -0.64 23.46 2.69
C GLY A 45 -0.35 22.52 1.51
N ARG A 46 0.88 21.98 1.43
CA ARG A 46 1.23 20.98 0.41
C ARG A 46 0.50 19.66 0.61
N VAL A 47 0.36 19.19 1.85
CA VAL A 47 -0.39 17.97 2.18
C VAL A 47 -1.87 18.14 1.85
N GLN A 48 -2.46 19.27 2.20
CA GLN A 48 -3.85 19.61 1.86
C GLN A 48 -4.06 19.67 0.34
N GLY A 49 -3.12 20.24 -0.41
CA GLY A 49 -3.16 20.26 -1.88
C GLY A 49 -3.11 18.86 -2.49
N PHE A 50 -2.16 18.03 -2.03
CA PHE A 50 -2.06 16.63 -2.45
C PHE A 50 -3.33 15.83 -2.16
N LEU A 51 -3.95 16.08 -1.01
CA LEU A 51 -5.19 15.42 -0.58
C LEU A 51 -6.47 16.14 -1.02
N SER A 52 -6.40 17.04 -2.00
CA SER A 52 -7.59 17.76 -2.51
C SER A 52 -8.65 16.84 -3.11
N VAL A 53 -8.29 15.61 -3.49
CA VAL A 53 -9.23 14.53 -3.84
C VAL A 53 -10.22 14.20 -2.72
N LEU A 54 -9.87 14.52 -1.47
CA LEU A 54 -10.74 14.32 -0.32
C LEU A 54 -11.91 15.30 -0.28
N GLY A 55 -11.81 16.42 -1.00
CA GLY A 55 -12.83 17.45 -1.03
C GLY A 55 -12.25 18.84 -0.73
N PRO A 56 -13.12 19.84 -0.57
CA PRO A 56 -12.67 21.19 -0.22
C PRO A 56 -11.99 21.19 1.16
N PRO A 57 -10.94 22.01 1.38
CA PRO A 57 -10.22 22.05 2.65
C PRO A 57 -11.13 22.30 3.87
N GLU A 58 -12.23 23.03 3.70
CA GLU A 58 -13.19 23.34 4.75
C GLU A 58 -14.00 22.13 5.23
N SER A 59 -14.07 21.05 4.44
CA SER A 59 -14.75 19.81 4.85
C SER A 59 -13.87 18.86 5.65
N ILE A 60 -12.59 19.20 5.86
CA ILE A 60 -11.61 18.34 6.53
C ILE A 60 -11.07 19.05 7.78
N SER A 61 -11.29 18.44 8.94
CA SER A 61 -10.66 18.85 10.19
C SER A 61 -9.19 18.46 10.15
N PHE A 62 -8.31 19.45 10.08
CA PHE A 62 -6.87 19.23 9.96
C PHE A 62 -6.16 19.62 11.26
N PHE A 63 -5.57 18.64 11.94
CA PHE A 63 -4.80 18.81 13.16
C PHE A 63 -3.30 18.79 12.86
N LEU A 64 -2.51 19.49 13.67
CA LEU A 64 -1.06 19.59 13.50
C LEU A 64 -0.35 19.32 14.83
N LEU A 65 0.57 18.35 14.82
CA LEU A 65 1.57 18.14 15.86
C LEU A 65 2.95 18.45 15.28
N THR A 66 3.69 19.30 15.98
CA THR A 66 5.01 19.77 15.62
C THR A 66 6.08 19.17 16.52
N GLY A 67 7.35 19.39 16.18
CA GLY A 67 8.47 18.88 16.97
C GLY A 67 8.61 19.52 18.37
N ALA A 68 7.81 20.54 18.68
CA ALA A 68 7.71 21.13 20.00
C ALA A 68 6.79 20.34 20.95
N ASP A 69 5.88 19.52 20.39
CA ASP A 69 4.79 18.89 21.14
C ASP A 69 5.21 17.54 21.75
N TYR A 70 6.20 16.85 21.17
CA TYR A 70 6.70 15.56 21.63
C TYR A 70 8.23 15.46 21.48
N ARG A 71 8.85 14.66 22.34
CA ARG A 71 10.30 14.36 22.32
C ARG A 71 10.63 12.89 22.19
N SER A 72 9.66 12.01 22.42
CA SER A 72 9.82 10.57 22.32
C SER A 72 8.69 9.94 21.52
N ALA A 73 8.90 8.71 21.05
CA ALA A 73 7.85 7.94 20.38
C ALA A 73 6.67 7.60 21.32
N GLU A 74 6.92 7.43 22.61
CA GLU A 74 5.88 7.19 23.62
C GLU A 74 4.98 8.42 23.81
N GLU A 75 5.57 9.60 24.00
CA GLU A 75 4.83 10.87 24.07
C GLU A 75 4.01 11.12 22.80
N LEU A 76 4.59 10.83 21.63
CA LEU A 76 3.87 10.96 20.36
C LEU A 76 2.65 10.03 20.33
N LEU A 77 2.79 8.76 20.74
CA LEU A 77 1.65 7.83 20.79
C LEU A 77 0.55 8.30 21.73
N GLU A 78 0.91 8.80 22.91
CA GLU A 78 -0.06 9.34 23.88
C GLU A 78 -0.83 10.52 23.30
N LEU A 79 -0.14 11.44 22.61
CA LEU A 79 -0.77 12.58 21.95
C LEU A 79 -1.72 12.11 20.84
N VAL A 80 -1.27 11.20 19.97
CA VAL A 80 -2.09 10.69 18.86
C VAL A 80 -3.33 9.98 19.37
N ALA A 81 -3.25 9.25 20.50
CA ALA A 81 -4.40 8.62 21.13
C ALA A 81 -5.48 9.62 21.61
N GLY A 82 -5.12 10.90 21.77
CA GLY A 82 -6.06 11.98 22.08
C GLY A 82 -6.84 12.51 20.86
N TYR A 83 -6.49 12.09 19.65
CA TYR A 83 -7.15 12.48 18.41
C TYR A 83 -8.00 11.34 17.84
N GLU A 84 -9.26 11.62 17.57
CA GLU A 84 -10.10 10.76 16.73
C GLU A 84 -9.94 11.20 15.27
N VAL A 85 -9.05 10.53 14.54
CA VAL A 85 -8.73 10.84 13.14
C VAL A 85 -8.80 9.60 12.24
N GLU A 86 -9.18 9.79 10.98
CA GLU A 86 -9.26 8.69 10.00
C GLU A 86 -7.97 8.52 9.17
N LEU A 87 -7.07 9.50 9.21
CA LEU A 87 -5.78 9.46 8.53
C LEU A 87 -4.70 10.20 9.31
N ILE A 88 -3.53 9.59 9.46
CA ILE A 88 -2.33 10.25 9.96
C ILE A 88 -1.39 10.52 8.79
N CYS A 89 -0.88 11.74 8.68
CA CYS A 89 0.13 12.13 7.71
C CYS A 89 1.45 12.40 8.44
N SER A 90 2.54 11.84 7.94
CA SER A 90 3.87 12.16 8.46
C SER A 90 4.96 11.82 7.44
N TYR A 91 6.23 11.96 7.80
CA TYR A 91 7.36 11.54 6.97
C TYR A 91 8.41 10.81 7.79
N ARG A 92 9.33 10.17 7.08
CA ARG A 92 10.36 9.30 7.66
C ARG A 92 11.35 10.08 8.52
N ASN A 93 11.81 9.46 9.60
CA ASN A 93 12.90 9.93 10.45
C ASN A 93 12.60 11.28 11.13
N LEU A 94 11.37 11.47 11.60
CA LEU A 94 11.01 12.54 12.54
C LEU A 94 12.02 12.64 13.68
N GLN A 95 12.35 13.86 14.06
CA GLN A 95 13.28 14.24 15.14
C GLN A 95 14.72 13.73 14.92
N SER A 96 15.08 13.40 13.68
CA SER A 96 16.36 12.79 13.37
C SER A 96 16.95 13.30 12.06
N ASN A 97 18.28 13.30 11.96
CA ASN A 97 18.99 13.53 10.69
C ASN A 97 19.18 12.24 9.87
N ALA A 98 18.63 11.11 10.35
CA ALA A 98 18.78 9.81 9.71
C ALA A 98 18.11 9.72 8.33
N TRP A 99 17.21 10.66 7.97
CA TRP A 99 16.63 10.77 6.62
C TRP A 99 17.67 10.89 5.50
N ARG A 100 18.89 11.32 5.83
CA ARG A 100 20.05 11.36 4.92
C ARG A 100 20.51 9.95 4.51
N PHE A 101 20.12 8.92 5.26
CA PHE A 101 20.48 7.53 5.04
C PHE A 101 19.22 6.70 4.71
N PRO A 102 19.26 5.82 3.69
CA PRO A 102 18.10 5.06 3.23
C PRO A 102 17.91 3.74 3.98
N TYR A 103 17.91 3.76 5.32
CA TYR A 103 17.93 2.51 6.10
C TYR A 103 16.76 2.33 7.08
N SER A 104 15.95 3.36 7.30
CA SER A 104 14.85 3.30 8.27
C SER A 104 13.74 4.29 7.97
N LEU A 105 12.54 4.00 8.48
CA LEU A 105 11.46 4.96 8.60
C LEU A 105 11.60 5.82 9.87
N GLY A 106 12.41 5.38 10.83
CA GLY A 106 12.73 6.11 12.07
C GLY A 106 11.81 5.73 13.22
N GLU A 107 12.34 5.84 14.44
CA GLU A 107 11.71 5.32 15.68
C GLU A 107 10.25 5.75 15.85
N HIS A 108 9.97 7.06 15.75
CA HIS A 108 8.63 7.60 15.92
C HIS A 108 7.63 6.98 14.94
N LEU A 109 7.98 6.90 13.65
CA LEU A 109 7.09 6.40 12.62
C LEU A 109 6.95 4.88 12.68
N ASP A 110 8.03 4.16 13.00
CA ASP A 110 8.00 2.71 13.21
C ASP A 110 7.04 2.34 14.34
N VAL A 111 7.17 3.00 15.49
CA VAL A 111 6.30 2.79 16.65
C VAL A 111 4.84 3.16 16.33
N LEU A 112 4.62 4.29 15.66
CA LEU A 112 3.29 4.74 15.24
C LEU A 112 2.58 3.69 14.39
N ILE A 113 3.23 3.25 13.31
CA ILE A 113 2.69 2.25 12.40
C ILE A 113 2.43 0.95 13.15
N GLN A 114 3.31 0.54 14.06
CA GLN A 114 3.15 -0.72 14.82
C GLN A 114 2.03 -0.68 15.87
N LYS A 115 1.72 0.48 16.45
CA LYS A 115 0.80 0.57 17.60
C LYS A 115 -0.59 1.09 17.25
N ILE A 116 -0.73 1.82 16.17
CA ILE A 116 -1.99 2.46 15.78
C ILE A 116 -2.67 1.66 14.66
N GLU A 117 -4.00 1.71 14.63
CA GLU A 117 -4.85 1.10 13.60
C GLU A 117 -5.24 2.10 12.51
N THR A 118 -5.23 3.40 12.81
CA THR A 118 -5.42 4.48 11.83
C THR A 118 -4.37 4.40 10.73
N PRO A 119 -4.77 4.46 9.45
CA PRO A 119 -3.85 4.47 8.32
C PRO A 119 -2.85 5.63 8.40
N VAL A 120 -1.62 5.36 7.96
CA VAL A 120 -0.51 6.30 7.99
C VAL A 120 -0.02 6.60 6.57
N LEU A 121 -0.23 7.82 6.12
CA LEU A 121 0.33 8.37 4.89
C LEU A 121 1.75 8.88 5.15
N ILE A 122 2.74 8.14 4.66
CA ILE A 122 4.17 8.45 4.72
C ILE A 122 4.56 9.28 3.51
N LEU A 123 4.97 10.52 3.77
CA LEU A 123 5.34 11.50 2.78
C LEU A 123 6.86 11.51 2.55
N PRO A 124 7.33 11.97 1.38
CA PRO A 124 8.74 12.30 1.17
C PRO A 124 9.22 13.32 2.20
N HIS A 125 10.42 13.12 2.76
CA HIS A 125 10.94 14.06 3.76
C HIS A 125 11.15 15.45 3.13
N PRO A 126 10.57 16.52 3.70
CA PRO A 126 10.51 17.84 3.06
C PRO A 126 11.88 18.47 2.79
N ARG A 127 12.89 18.16 3.63
CA ARG A 127 14.27 18.68 3.49
C ARG A 127 15.24 17.78 2.72
N ALA A 128 14.79 16.65 2.19
CA ALA A 128 15.73 15.63 1.70
C ALA A 128 16.06 15.70 0.20
N GLY A 129 15.30 16.46 -0.59
CA GLY A 129 15.59 16.73 -2.00
C GLY A 129 15.49 15.52 -2.96
N TYR A 130 15.02 14.36 -2.49
CA TYR A 130 14.83 13.15 -3.32
C TYR A 130 13.39 12.96 -3.83
N MET A 131 12.50 13.92 -3.57
CA MET A 131 11.11 13.85 -4.00
C MET A 131 11.03 13.85 -5.53
N ALA A 132 10.24 12.95 -6.10
CA ALA A 132 10.01 12.95 -7.54
C ALA A 132 9.27 14.22 -7.97
N GLU A 133 9.46 14.66 -9.22
CA GLU A 133 8.85 15.90 -9.72
C GLU A 133 7.31 15.85 -9.62
N HIS A 134 6.70 14.73 -10.00
CA HIS A 134 5.25 14.49 -9.96
C HIS A 134 4.70 14.27 -8.55
N ALA A 135 5.53 13.87 -7.58
CA ALA A 135 5.06 13.51 -6.25
C ALA A 135 4.45 14.73 -5.55
N MET A 136 3.39 14.48 -4.76
CA MET A 136 2.66 15.51 -4.00
C MET A 136 1.94 16.57 -4.87
N GLN A 137 1.76 16.34 -6.18
CA GLN A 137 1.01 17.26 -7.04
C GLN A 137 -0.49 16.91 -7.10
N ASP A 138 -0.80 15.65 -7.31
CA ASP A 138 -2.14 15.09 -7.35
C ASP A 138 -2.10 13.60 -6.99
N THR A 139 -3.21 12.88 -7.13
CA THR A 139 -3.31 11.44 -6.87
C THR A 139 -3.92 10.69 -8.05
N ARG A 140 -3.49 11.00 -9.28
CA ARG A 140 -4.08 10.40 -10.49
C ARG A 140 -3.59 8.98 -10.75
N GLU A 141 -2.35 8.64 -10.42
CA GLU A 141 -1.78 7.31 -10.66
C GLU A 141 -1.48 6.62 -9.32
N VAL A 142 -2.45 5.83 -8.83
CA VAL A 142 -2.37 5.15 -7.53
C VAL A 142 -2.17 3.65 -7.73
N MET A 143 -1.31 3.02 -6.93
CA MET A 143 -1.05 1.58 -7.02
C MET A 143 -1.18 0.88 -5.67
N VAL A 144 -1.99 -0.17 -5.63
CA VAL A 144 -2.11 -1.09 -4.50
C VAL A 144 -1.08 -2.21 -4.63
N VAL A 145 -0.25 -2.37 -3.62
CA VAL A 145 0.68 -3.50 -3.46
C VAL A 145 -0.02 -4.57 -2.62
N SER A 146 -0.48 -5.64 -3.29
CA SER A 146 -1.19 -6.73 -2.63
C SER A 146 -0.34 -7.98 -2.48
N ASP A 147 -0.29 -8.48 -1.25
CA ASP A 147 0.10 -9.86 -0.94
C ASP A 147 -1.18 -10.69 -0.84
N LEU A 148 -1.64 -11.23 -1.97
CA LEU A 148 -2.95 -11.89 -2.10
C LEU A 148 -3.12 -13.16 -1.25
N ILE A 149 -2.11 -13.52 -0.46
CA ILE A 149 -2.25 -14.49 0.62
C ILE A 149 -3.35 -14.06 1.61
N ALA A 150 -3.58 -12.75 1.78
CA ALA A 150 -4.69 -12.20 2.55
C ALA A 150 -5.43 -11.13 1.71
N ILE A 151 -6.68 -11.42 1.33
CA ILE A 151 -7.53 -10.43 0.66
C ILE A 151 -7.85 -9.31 1.65
N ASN A 152 -7.38 -8.11 1.36
CA ASN A 152 -7.66 -6.92 2.18
C ASN A 152 -8.48 -5.92 1.36
N HIS A 153 -9.78 -5.87 1.65
CA HIS A 153 -10.71 -4.96 1.00
C HIS A 153 -10.39 -3.49 1.29
N ASP A 154 -9.87 -3.19 2.48
CA ASP A 154 -9.58 -1.83 2.91
C ASP A 154 -8.45 -1.19 2.10
N LEU A 155 -7.42 -1.96 1.70
CA LEU A 155 -6.40 -1.47 0.75
C LEU A 155 -7.03 -0.89 -0.52
N ILE A 156 -7.99 -1.62 -1.10
CA ILE A 156 -8.64 -1.20 -2.33
C ILE A 156 -9.60 -0.04 -2.05
N ASN A 157 -10.36 -0.09 -0.97
CA ASN A 157 -11.31 0.97 -0.60
C ASN A 157 -10.62 2.31 -0.36
N TYR A 158 -9.49 2.33 0.37
CA TYR A 158 -8.69 3.54 0.57
C TYR A 158 -8.00 4.01 -0.72
N ALA A 159 -7.47 3.08 -1.53
CA ALA A 159 -6.87 3.44 -2.81
C ALA A 159 -7.88 4.08 -3.75
N VAL A 160 -9.10 3.54 -3.85
CA VAL A 160 -10.21 4.15 -4.59
C VAL A 160 -10.51 5.55 -4.07
N ARG A 161 -10.62 5.71 -2.75
CA ARG A 161 -10.93 7.01 -2.13
C ARG A 161 -9.90 8.09 -2.42
N LEU A 162 -8.63 7.70 -2.49
CA LEU A 162 -7.50 8.59 -2.73
C LEU A 162 -7.14 8.72 -4.20
N THR A 163 -7.72 7.95 -5.12
CA THR A 163 -7.46 8.14 -6.55
C THR A 163 -8.31 9.31 -7.05
N ALA A 164 -7.66 10.29 -7.67
CA ALA A 164 -8.35 11.43 -8.27
C ALA A 164 -9.39 10.98 -9.31
N ALA A 165 -10.44 11.78 -9.51
CA ALA A 165 -11.45 11.51 -10.54
C ALA A 165 -10.78 11.34 -11.92
N ASP A 166 -11.24 10.35 -12.68
CA ASP A 166 -10.66 9.94 -13.98
C ASP A 166 -9.18 9.50 -13.91
N GLY A 167 -8.66 9.25 -12.70
CA GLY A 167 -7.35 8.66 -12.46
C GLY A 167 -7.30 7.15 -12.71
N THR A 168 -6.09 6.62 -12.69
CA THR A 168 -5.80 5.20 -12.86
C THR A 168 -5.48 4.56 -11.51
N LEU A 169 -6.22 3.50 -11.17
CA LEU A 169 -5.94 2.64 -10.02
C LEU A 169 -5.31 1.32 -10.51
N PHE A 170 -4.05 1.09 -10.16
CA PHE A 170 -3.37 -0.18 -10.42
C PHE A 170 -3.53 -1.14 -9.26
N LEU A 171 -4.17 -2.28 -9.51
CA LEU A 171 -4.19 -3.40 -8.59
C LEU A 171 -3.01 -4.31 -8.94
N SER A 172 -2.05 -4.45 -8.03
CA SER A 172 -0.81 -5.15 -8.33
C SER A 172 -0.50 -6.32 -7.39
N HIS A 173 0.03 -7.37 -8.00
CA HIS A 173 0.55 -8.55 -7.33
C HIS A 173 1.81 -9.05 -8.05
N VAL A 174 2.87 -9.28 -7.28
CA VAL A 174 4.14 -9.83 -7.79
C VAL A 174 4.41 -11.16 -7.11
N GLU A 175 4.22 -12.24 -7.86
CA GLU A 175 4.55 -13.59 -7.42
C GLU A 175 6.07 -13.78 -7.44
N SER A 176 6.62 -14.37 -6.38
CA SER A 176 8.07 -14.42 -6.16
C SER A 176 8.73 -15.47 -7.03
N ARG A 177 9.55 -15.03 -7.98
CA ARG A 177 10.37 -15.95 -8.80
C ARG A 177 11.30 -16.82 -7.97
N PHE A 178 11.85 -16.26 -6.88
CA PHE A 178 12.77 -16.98 -6.01
C PHE A 178 12.07 -18.12 -5.26
N ILE A 179 10.91 -17.82 -4.66
CA ILE A 179 10.12 -18.83 -3.93
C ILE A 179 9.62 -19.90 -4.89
N PHE A 180 9.10 -19.50 -6.06
CA PHE A 180 8.65 -20.41 -7.09
C PHE A 180 9.76 -21.36 -7.56
N ALA A 181 10.95 -20.83 -7.86
CA ALA A 181 12.11 -21.64 -8.24
C ALA A 181 12.47 -22.67 -7.16
N ARG A 182 12.51 -22.27 -5.89
CA ARG A 182 12.79 -23.17 -4.76
C ARG A 182 11.78 -24.33 -4.68
N TYR A 183 10.50 -24.06 -4.90
CA TYR A 183 9.48 -25.12 -4.94
C TYR A 183 9.65 -26.04 -6.13
N MET A 184 9.98 -25.51 -7.31
CA MET A 184 10.21 -26.33 -8.49
C MET A 184 11.44 -27.24 -8.32
N ASP A 185 12.49 -26.76 -7.65
CA ASP A 185 13.67 -27.56 -7.33
C ASP A 185 13.36 -28.71 -6.36
N ALA A 186 12.41 -28.52 -5.44
CA ALA A 186 11.97 -29.57 -4.53
C ALA A 186 11.08 -30.60 -5.25
N ILE A 187 10.12 -30.12 -6.06
CA ILE A 187 9.24 -30.97 -6.88
C ILE A 187 10.06 -31.81 -7.87
N GLY A 188 11.11 -31.21 -8.45
CA GLY A 188 12.02 -31.88 -9.39
C GLY A 188 12.77 -33.09 -8.84
N LYS A 189 12.80 -33.26 -7.51
CA LYS A 189 13.42 -34.42 -6.83
C LYS A 189 12.44 -35.57 -6.60
N ILE A 190 11.18 -35.40 -7.01
CA ILE A 190 10.13 -36.40 -6.84
C ILE A 190 9.96 -37.12 -8.19
N ASP A 191 10.53 -38.32 -8.29
CA ASP A 191 10.64 -39.09 -9.54
C ASP A 191 9.30 -39.37 -10.27
N VAL A 192 8.19 -39.31 -9.54
CA VAL A 192 6.84 -39.57 -10.08
C VAL A 192 6.15 -38.32 -10.65
N ILE A 193 6.71 -37.12 -10.47
CA ILE A 193 6.10 -35.87 -10.93
C ILE A 193 6.76 -35.39 -12.21
N ASP A 194 5.96 -35.20 -13.26
CA ASP A 194 6.38 -34.43 -14.44
C ASP A 194 6.59 -32.97 -14.03
N THR A 195 7.86 -32.62 -13.82
CA THR A 195 8.27 -31.31 -13.29
C THR A 195 7.97 -30.18 -14.25
N GLU A 196 8.06 -30.41 -15.57
CA GLU A 196 7.78 -29.38 -16.56
C GLU A 196 6.28 -29.11 -16.66
N LEU A 197 5.46 -30.16 -16.61
CA LEU A 197 4.02 -30.00 -16.52
C LEU A 197 3.61 -29.30 -15.22
N ALA A 198 4.19 -29.71 -14.08
CA ALA A 198 3.93 -29.09 -12.78
C ALA A 198 4.31 -27.60 -12.79
N ARG A 199 5.49 -27.26 -13.31
CA ARG A 199 5.96 -25.87 -13.46
C ARG A 199 4.97 -25.02 -14.22
N LYS A 200 4.53 -25.49 -15.39
CA LYS A 200 3.56 -24.75 -16.21
C LYS A 200 2.22 -24.55 -15.48
N ARG A 201 1.66 -25.63 -14.93
CA ARG A 201 0.34 -25.59 -14.28
C ARG A 201 0.33 -24.76 -13.01
N LEU A 202 1.36 -24.88 -12.19
CA LEU A 202 1.47 -24.08 -10.96
C LEU A 202 1.69 -22.62 -11.27
N ALA A 203 2.51 -22.28 -12.28
CA ALA A 203 2.67 -20.89 -12.71
C ALA A 203 1.36 -20.28 -13.21
N GLU A 204 0.62 -21.00 -14.07
CA GLU A 204 -0.71 -20.59 -14.53
C GLU A 204 -1.67 -20.38 -13.35
N GLN A 205 -1.70 -21.30 -12.39
CA GLN A 205 -2.61 -21.24 -11.26
C GLN A 205 -2.30 -20.09 -10.29
N LEU A 206 -1.01 -19.85 -9.99
CA LEU A 206 -0.57 -18.79 -9.06
C LEU A 206 -0.90 -17.39 -9.59
N LEU A 207 -0.86 -17.16 -10.90
CA LEU A 207 -1.23 -15.86 -11.48
C LEU A 207 -2.74 -15.73 -11.70
N LYS A 208 -3.43 -16.85 -11.99
CA LYS A 208 -4.86 -16.84 -12.27
C LYS A 208 -5.71 -16.33 -11.11
N GLU A 209 -5.41 -16.76 -9.88
CA GLU A 209 -6.16 -16.36 -8.70
C GLU A 209 -6.12 -14.83 -8.46
N PRO A 210 -4.96 -14.17 -8.45
CA PRO A 210 -4.85 -12.71 -8.49
C PRO A 210 -5.61 -12.03 -9.61
N GLU A 211 -5.48 -12.54 -10.84
CA GLU A 211 -6.11 -11.94 -12.01
C GLU A 211 -7.62 -12.00 -11.91
N ASP A 212 -8.16 -13.16 -11.51
CA ASP A 212 -9.58 -13.39 -11.32
C ASP A 212 -10.12 -12.49 -10.18
N TYR A 213 -9.36 -12.30 -9.11
CA TYR A 213 -9.74 -11.40 -8.01
C TYR A 213 -9.77 -9.92 -8.46
N PHE A 214 -8.74 -9.42 -9.13
CA PHE A 214 -8.69 -8.04 -9.60
C PHE A 214 -9.73 -7.74 -10.68
N LEU A 215 -10.06 -8.72 -11.52
CA LEU A 215 -11.19 -8.61 -12.43
C LEU A 215 -12.49 -8.43 -11.65
N SER A 216 -12.71 -9.22 -10.60
CA SER A 216 -13.90 -9.09 -9.74
C SER A 216 -13.96 -7.74 -9.03
N CYS A 217 -12.83 -7.18 -8.60
CA CYS A 217 -12.76 -5.85 -8.01
C CYS A 217 -13.22 -4.80 -9.01
N THR A 218 -12.75 -4.89 -10.25
CA THR A 218 -13.13 -3.98 -11.33
C THR A 218 -14.64 -4.04 -11.60
N GLU A 219 -15.23 -5.23 -11.60
CA GLU A 219 -16.68 -5.42 -11.75
C GLU A 219 -17.46 -4.78 -10.59
N VAL A 220 -17.07 -5.07 -9.34
CA VAL A 220 -17.70 -4.50 -8.14
C VAL A 220 -17.63 -2.97 -8.12
N LEU A 221 -16.49 -2.38 -8.49
CA LEU A 221 -16.34 -0.92 -8.53
C LEU A 221 -17.23 -0.28 -9.59
N ARG A 222 -17.38 -0.91 -10.77
CA ARG A 222 -18.34 -0.47 -11.80
C ARG A 222 -19.79 -0.59 -11.34
N GLU A 223 -20.15 -1.66 -10.63
CA GLU A 223 -21.49 -1.84 -10.05
C GLU A 223 -21.85 -0.73 -9.05
N HIS A 224 -20.85 -0.07 -8.46
CA HIS A 224 -21.01 1.05 -7.53
C HIS A 224 -20.74 2.42 -8.18
N ASP A 225 -20.74 2.50 -9.52
CA ASP A 225 -20.54 3.74 -10.28
C ASP A 225 -19.22 4.49 -9.96
N VAL A 226 -18.17 3.75 -9.58
CA VAL A 226 -16.84 4.33 -9.35
C VAL A 226 -16.18 4.68 -10.69
N SER A 227 -15.98 5.98 -10.93
CA SER A 227 -15.39 6.52 -12.17
C SER A 227 -13.85 6.54 -12.11
N LEU A 228 -13.23 5.36 -12.18
CA LEU A 228 -11.77 5.19 -12.22
C LEU A 228 -11.36 4.22 -13.34
N ASP A 229 -10.17 4.41 -13.91
CA ASP A 229 -9.52 3.41 -14.77
C ASP A 229 -8.81 2.37 -13.90
N VAL A 230 -9.47 1.24 -13.65
CA VAL A 230 -8.89 0.15 -12.83
C VAL A 230 -8.11 -0.82 -13.71
N ARG A 231 -6.81 -0.98 -13.44
CA ARG A 231 -5.90 -1.82 -14.21
C ARG A 231 -5.24 -2.88 -13.35
N SER A 232 -5.21 -4.12 -13.84
CA SER A 232 -4.52 -5.24 -13.19
C SER A 232 -3.06 -5.34 -13.60
N MET A 233 -2.17 -5.58 -12.64
CA MET A 233 -0.78 -5.97 -12.86
C MET A 233 -0.45 -7.22 -12.03
N VAL A 234 -0.57 -8.38 -12.65
CA VAL A 234 -0.18 -9.67 -12.05
C VAL A 234 0.99 -10.25 -12.83
N ARG A 235 2.06 -10.64 -12.15
CA ARG A 235 3.26 -11.22 -12.79
C ARG A 235 4.22 -11.89 -11.82
N PHE A 236 5.10 -12.73 -12.37
CA PHE A 236 6.29 -13.20 -11.66
C PHE A 236 7.42 -12.17 -11.71
N GLY A 237 8.03 -11.86 -10.56
CA GLY A 237 9.19 -10.98 -10.52
C GLY A 237 9.91 -10.95 -9.17
N TYR A 238 10.77 -9.93 -9.03
CA TYR A 238 11.33 -9.49 -7.75
C TYR A 238 10.59 -8.21 -7.37
N ALA A 239 9.83 -8.23 -6.28
CA ALA A 239 8.89 -7.17 -5.92
C ALA A 239 9.50 -5.76 -5.97
N LEU A 240 10.68 -5.58 -5.35
CA LEU A 240 11.37 -4.29 -5.31
C LEU A 240 11.66 -3.73 -6.71
N ASP A 241 12.18 -4.57 -7.61
CA ASP A 241 12.55 -4.16 -8.97
C ASP A 241 11.31 -3.90 -9.83
N GLU A 242 10.29 -4.73 -9.68
CA GLU A 242 9.03 -4.58 -10.41
C GLU A 242 8.32 -3.28 -10.02
N TYR A 243 8.21 -2.98 -8.72
CA TYR A 243 7.59 -1.75 -8.24
C TYR A 243 8.42 -0.51 -8.56
N ARG A 244 9.77 -0.57 -8.42
CA ARG A 244 10.65 0.54 -8.85
C ARG A 244 10.38 0.91 -10.31
N ARG A 245 10.35 -0.10 -11.18
CA ARG A 245 10.07 0.09 -12.62
C ARG A 245 8.68 0.69 -12.85
N GLN A 246 7.67 0.34 -12.05
CA GLN A 246 6.33 0.91 -12.20
C GLN A 246 6.26 2.38 -11.75
N ILE A 247 6.90 2.72 -10.63
CA ILE A 247 6.97 4.11 -10.15
C ILE A 247 7.58 5.01 -11.23
N GLU A 248 8.70 4.58 -11.81
CA GLU A 248 9.40 5.35 -12.86
C GLU A 248 8.61 5.40 -14.18
N ALA A 249 8.07 4.28 -14.64
CA ALA A 249 7.43 4.21 -15.96
C ALA A 249 6.07 4.93 -16.02
N ARG A 250 5.42 5.12 -14.88
CA ARG A 250 4.04 5.66 -14.79
C ARG A 250 3.96 6.99 -14.09
N ASN A 251 5.03 7.44 -13.43
CA ASN A 251 4.98 8.55 -12.48
C ASN A 251 3.91 8.30 -11.41
N LEU A 252 4.03 7.17 -10.69
CA LEU A 252 3.05 6.82 -9.65
C LEU A 252 3.07 7.86 -8.54
N ASP A 253 1.89 8.39 -8.19
CA ASP A 253 1.72 9.43 -7.19
C ASP A 253 1.60 8.87 -5.77
N LEU A 254 1.06 7.65 -5.63
CA LEU A 254 0.81 7.01 -4.35
C LEU A 254 0.92 5.49 -4.46
N LEU A 255 1.66 4.87 -3.53
CA LEU A 255 1.58 3.43 -3.27
C LEU A 255 0.75 3.16 -2.02
N VAL A 256 -0.16 2.20 -2.09
CA VAL A 256 -0.99 1.76 -0.97
C VAL A 256 -0.62 0.33 -0.62
N MET A 257 -0.28 0.07 0.64
CA MET A 257 0.17 -1.26 1.08
C MET A 257 -0.20 -1.53 2.53
N HIS A 258 -0.22 -2.81 2.90
CA HIS A 258 -0.55 -3.22 4.26
C HIS A 258 0.66 -3.07 5.18
N ALA A 259 0.43 -2.53 6.37
CA ALA A 259 1.47 -2.29 7.36
C ALA A 259 1.77 -3.54 8.20
N LYS A 260 0.75 -4.32 8.55
CA LYS A 260 0.83 -5.46 9.49
C LYS A 260 0.38 -6.75 8.80
N ASP A 261 0.37 -7.85 9.53
CA ASP A 261 -0.25 -9.12 9.11
C ASP A 261 -1.09 -9.60 10.31
N ASP A 262 -2.19 -10.31 10.04
CA ASP A 262 -3.16 -10.86 10.99
C ASP A 262 -2.51 -11.71 12.10
N ARG A 263 -1.28 -12.19 11.87
CA ARG A 263 -0.49 -12.97 12.84
C ARG A 263 0.32 -12.12 13.83
N GLN A 264 0.17 -10.79 13.82
CA GLN A 264 0.98 -9.85 14.62
C GLN A 264 2.50 -10.05 14.48
N GLN A 265 2.93 -10.76 13.42
CA GLN A 265 4.33 -10.80 13.02
C GLN A 265 4.60 -9.48 12.31
N ALA A 266 5.43 -8.65 12.91
CA ALA A 266 5.76 -7.31 12.42
C ALA A 266 6.04 -7.34 10.91
N MET A 267 5.35 -6.46 10.17
CA MET A 267 5.46 -6.18 8.72
C MET A 267 5.89 -7.38 7.87
N HIS A 268 4.94 -8.06 7.21
CA HIS A 268 5.30 -9.09 6.22
C HIS A 268 6.33 -8.56 5.19
N THR A 269 7.16 -9.50 4.71
CA THR A 269 8.46 -9.42 3.98
C THR A 269 8.70 -8.26 2.99
N PHE A 270 7.68 -7.55 2.53
CA PHE A 270 7.79 -6.52 1.49
C PHE A 270 7.42 -5.09 1.93
N ALA A 271 6.44 -4.89 2.82
CA ALA A 271 5.97 -3.53 3.11
C ALA A 271 7.07 -2.63 3.68
N TYR A 272 7.81 -3.10 4.70
CA TYR A 272 8.91 -2.32 5.29
C TYR A 272 10.07 -2.07 4.30
N PRO A 273 10.62 -3.09 3.60
CA PRO A 273 11.64 -2.84 2.58
C PRO A 273 11.21 -1.86 1.49
N LEU A 274 9.97 -1.97 1.00
CA LEU A 274 9.43 -1.03 0.00
C LEU A 274 9.29 0.38 0.60
N ALA A 275 8.87 0.49 1.86
CA ALA A 275 8.76 1.77 2.55
C ALA A 275 10.10 2.49 2.73
N VAL A 276 11.15 1.74 3.04
CA VAL A 276 12.51 2.24 3.17
C VAL A 276 13.09 2.61 1.81
N GLU A 277 12.83 1.82 0.77
CA GLU A 277 13.35 2.06 -0.58
C GLU A 277 12.69 3.25 -1.27
N PHE A 278 11.35 3.27 -1.32
CA PHE A 278 10.58 4.21 -2.15
C PHE A 278 10.30 5.52 -1.42
N ARG A 279 11.34 6.35 -1.31
CA ARG A 279 11.30 7.62 -0.57
C ARG A 279 10.79 8.79 -1.40
N GLN A 280 10.82 8.66 -2.72
CA GLN A 280 10.53 9.73 -3.67
C GLN A 280 9.05 10.07 -3.81
N ILE A 281 8.15 9.15 -3.42
CA ILE A 281 6.69 9.30 -3.53
C ILE A 281 6.00 9.01 -2.18
N PRO A 282 4.79 9.54 -1.97
CA PRO A 282 3.91 9.16 -0.87
C PRO A 282 3.58 7.66 -0.83
N LEU A 283 3.47 7.11 0.39
CA LEU A 283 3.05 5.74 0.66
C LEU A 283 1.94 5.72 1.71
N LEU A 284 0.81 5.07 1.44
CA LEU A 284 -0.21 4.81 2.43
C LEU A 284 -0.01 3.42 3.04
N MET A 285 0.13 3.38 4.36
CA MET A 285 0.20 2.19 5.18
C MET A 285 -1.14 1.98 5.88
N ILE A 286 -1.79 0.85 5.61
CA ILE A 286 -3.07 0.46 6.24
C ILE A 286 -2.83 -0.67 7.22
#